data_AF-A0A836RBN4-F1
#
_entry.id   AF-A0A836RBN4-F1
#
_cell.length_a   1.000
_cell.length_b   1.000
_cell.length_c   1.000
_cell.angle_alpha   90.00
_cell.angle_beta   90.00
_cell.angle_gamma   90.00
#
_symmetry.space_group_name_H-M   'P 1'
#
loop_
_entity.id
_entity.type
_entity.pdbx_description
1 polymer ?
#
loop_
_entity_poly.entity_id
_entity_poly.type
_entity_poly.pdbx_seq_one_letter_code
_entity_poly.pdbx_strand_id
1 'polypeptide(L)'
;MWLGTFHRFCARLLRQWAPAVGLESHFSIFDTTDQRQLVRDVLRDLGYDPTHYPPEKIAERISRAKNDLLPPEIFAERYAEVVGDHFRVVTARVYPEYQQRLLRLNAADFDDLLLHVVDLLRTSDELRRELDERYRYILVDEYQDTNLAQYQIVVALSQIEPNLCVTGDPDQSIYGWRGAKLDNILRFEADFPGAKVVRLEQNFRSTQAILRSADRLISHNRWRKA
;
A
#
# COMPACT_ATOMS: atom_id res chain seq x y z
N MET A 1 -11.10 20.41 -7.29
CA MET A 1 -9.94 19.59 -7.67
C MET A 1 -9.15 19.26 -6.40
N TRP A 2 -8.81 17.99 -6.20
CA TRP A 2 -7.98 17.53 -5.08
C TRP A 2 -6.70 16.92 -5.63
N LEU A 3 -5.56 17.23 -5.03
CA LEU A 3 -4.24 16.71 -5.42
C LEU A 3 -3.44 16.35 -4.17
N GLY A 4 -2.87 15.15 -4.14
CA GLY A 4 -2.05 14.68 -3.05
C GLY A 4 -1.63 13.23 -3.24
N THR A 5 -0.83 12.73 -2.30
CA THR A 5 -0.42 11.31 -2.27
C THR A 5 -1.54 10.43 -1.72
N PHE A 6 -1.46 9.12 -1.97
CA PHE A 6 -2.34 8.11 -1.35
C PHE A 6 -2.44 8.28 0.17
N HIS A 7 -1.31 8.41 0.87
CA HIS A 7 -1.31 8.57 2.32
C HIS A 7 -2.01 9.85 2.78
N ARG A 8 -1.84 10.97 2.06
CA ARG A 8 -2.55 12.23 2.38
C ARG A 8 -4.05 12.11 2.13
N PHE A 9 -4.44 11.42 1.05
CA PHE A 9 -5.85 11.11 0.77
C PHE A 9 -6.46 10.32 1.92
N CYS A 10 -5.82 9.20 2.26
CA CYS A 10 -6.29 8.26 3.27
C CYS A 10 -6.33 8.87 4.66
N ALA A 11 -5.28 9.58 5.07
CA ALA A 11 -5.28 10.31 6.33
C ALA A 11 -6.47 11.26 6.42
N ARG A 12 -6.68 12.12 5.40
CA ARG A 12 -7.80 13.07 5.39
C ARG A 12 -9.15 12.37 5.48
N LEU A 13 -9.32 11.24 4.79
CA LEU A 13 -10.56 10.47 4.81
C LEU A 13 -10.80 9.82 6.17
N LEU A 14 -9.78 9.19 6.74
CA LEU A 14 -9.84 8.58 8.06
C LEU A 14 -10.10 9.59 9.15
N ARG A 15 -9.65 10.85 9.04
CA ARG A 15 -10.04 11.91 10.00
C ARG A 15 -11.55 12.11 10.08
N GLN A 16 -12.26 11.88 8.98
CA GLN A 16 -13.72 12.03 8.90
C GLN A 16 -14.45 10.75 9.34
N TRP A 17 -13.85 9.59 9.11
CA TRP A 17 -14.44 8.27 9.34
C TRP A 17 -13.76 7.48 10.47
N ALA A 18 -12.97 8.14 11.32
CA ALA A 18 -12.13 7.50 12.34
C ALA A 18 -12.90 6.51 13.25
N PRO A 19 -14.12 6.84 13.73
CA PRO A 19 -14.85 5.94 14.61
C PRO A 19 -15.18 4.59 13.96
N ALA A 20 -15.32 4.55 12.63
CA ALA A 20 -15.62 3.31 11.90
C ALA A 20 -14.45 2.31 11.90
N VAL A 21 -13.24 2.75 12.27
CA VAL A 21 -12.04 1.90 12.40
C VAL A 21 -11.49 1.87 13.82
N GLY A 22 -12.29 2.30 14.81
CA GLY A 22 -11.90 2.30 16.22
C GLY A 22 -10.89 3.39 16.59
N LEU A 23 -10.74 4.43 15.77
CA LEU A 23 -9.89 5.59 16.03
C LEU A 23 -10.73 6.82 16.35
N GLU A 24 -10.12 7.82 16.95
CA GLU A 24 -10.70 9.16 17.08
C GLU A 24 -10.14 10.08 16.00
N SER A 25 -10.90 11.12 15.63
CA SER A 25 -10.54 12.00 14.50
C SER A 25 -9.18 12.70 14.68
N HIS A 26 -8.62 12.78 15.88
CA HIS A 26 -7.32 13.40 16.16
C HIS A 26 -6.18 12.38 16.41
N PHE A 27 -6.32 11.13 15.95
CA PHE A 27 -5.28 10.09 16.01
C PHE A 27 -3.86 10.56 15.60
N SER A 28 -2.79 9.98 16.15
CA SER A 28 -1.41 10.29 15.74
C SER A 28 -0.96 9.40 14.57
N ILE A 29 -0.10 9.92 13.68
CA ILE A 29 0.50 9.10 12.62
C ILE A 29 1.93 8.74 13.04
N PHE A 30 2.18 7.46 13.28
CA PHE A 30 3.48 6.97 13.75
C PHE A 30 4.49 6.90 12.62
N ASP A 31 5.66 7.50 12.84
CA ASP A 31 6.79 7.39 11.93
C ASP A 31 7.55 6.06 12.12
N THR A 32 8.58 5.81 11.32
CA THR A 32 9.36 4.56 11.41
C THR A 32 10.05 4.38 12.76
N THR A 33 10.41 5.46 13.44
CA THR A 33 11.03 5.43 14.78
C THR A 33 10.01 5.01 15.82
N ASP A 34 8.83 5.63 15.80
CA ASP A 34 7.72 5.30 16.69
C ASP A 34 7.28 3.84 16.53
N GLN A 35 7.13 3.38 15.28
CA GLN A 35 6.79 1.99 14.96
C GLN A 35 7.81 1.00 15.53
N ARG A 36 9.12 1.26 15.30
CA ARG A 36 10.19 0.39 15.80
C ARG A 36 10.24 0.35 17.32
N GLN A 37 9.96 1.47 17.98
CA GLN A 37 9.90 1.54 19.43
C GLN A 37 8.70 0.73 19.95
N LEU A 38 7.52 0.91 19.36
CA LEU A 38 6.32 0.15 19.77
C LEU A 38 6.50 -1.36 19.55
N VAL A 39 7.07 -1.78 18.42
CA VAL A 39 7.39 -3.19 18.16
C VAL A 39 8.37 -3.74 19.20
N ARG A 40 9.39 -2.96 19.59
CA ARG A 40 10.34 -3.37 20.64
C ARG A 40 9.64 -3.61 21.97
N ASP A 41 8.71 -2.75 22.33
CA ASP A 41 7.96 -2.86 23.58
C ASP A 41 7.02 -4.08 23.56
N VAL A 42 6.34 -4.33 22.44
CA VAL A 42 5.52 -5.55 22.25
C VAL A 42 6.37 -6.82 22.34
N LEU A 43 7.54 -6.84 21.71
CA LEU A 43 8.45 -8.00 21.77
C LEU A 43 8.83 -8.33 23.21
N ARG A 44 9.22 -7.32 23.99
CA ARG A 44 9.62 -7.51 25.40
C ARG A 44 8.48 -8.04 26.25
N ASP A 45 7.28 -7.50 26.08
CA ASP A 45 6.11 -7.92 26.87
C ASP A 45 5.66 -9.34 26.53
N LEU A 46 5.90 -9.80 25.30
CA LEU A 46 5.68 -11.19 24.88
C LEU A 46 6.85 -12.13 25.23
N GLY A 47 7.89 -11.63 25.90
CA GLY A 47 9.06 -12.42 26.30
C GLY A 47 10.07 -12.71 25.19
N TYR A 48 10.01 -11.97 24.07
CA TYR A 48 10.99 -12.07 22.98
C TYR A 48 12.15 -11.10 23.17
N ASP A 49 13.37 -11.58 22.93
CA ASP A 49 14.58 -10.77 22.97
C ASP A 49 14.75 -9.95 21.67
N PRO A 50 14.74 -8.59 21.73
CA PRO A 50 14.92 -7.74 20.55
C PRO A 50 16.29 -7.86 19.87
N THR A 51 17.29 -8.48 20.51
CA THR A 51 18.59 -8.76 19.88
C THR A 51 18.48 -9.93 18.90
N HIS A 52 17.71 -10.96 19.26
CA HIS A 52 17.42 -12.12 18.42
C HIS A 52 16.34 -11.82 17.38
N TYR A 53 15.38 -10.95 17.72
CA TYR A 53 14.31 -10.49 16.85
C TYR A 53 14.36 -8.96 16.69
N PRO A 54 15.22 -8.44 15.78
CA PRO A 54 15.35 -7.00 15.58
C PRO A 54 14.00 -6.35 15.25
N PRO A 55 13.58 -5.30 16.00
CA PRO A 55 12.29 -4.64 15.78
C PRO A 55 12.07 -4.13 14.36
N GLU A 56 13.14 -3.69 13.69
CA GLU A 56 13.12 -3.26 12.29
C GLU A 56 12.64 -4.38 11.35
N LYS A 57 13.17 -5.61 11.50
CA LYS A 57 12.78 -6.74 10.65
C LYS A 57 11.34 -7.18 10.90
N ILE A 58 10.87 -7.08 12.15
CA ILE A 58 9.48 -7.38 12.49
C ILE A 58 8.54 -6.30 11.92
N ALA A 59 8.89 -5.02 12.09
CA ALA A 59 8.14 -3.91 11.51
C ALA A 59 8.06 -3.99 9.98
N GLU A 60 9.14 -4.33 9.28
CA GLU A 60 9.14 -4.55 7.83
C GLU A 60 8.18 -5.67 7.41
N ARG A 61 8.09 -6.76 8.19
CA ARG A 61 7.17 -7.86 7.91
C ARG A 61 5.72 -7.46 8.14
N ILE A 62 5.44 -6.70 9.20
CA ILE A 62 4.11 -6.12 9.46
C ILE A 62 3.73 -5.18 8.31
N SER A 63 4.63 -4.28 7.91
CA SER A 63 4.43 -3.36 6.79
C SER A 63 4.11 -4.09 5.49
N ARG A 64 4.85 -5.16 5.16
CA ARG A 64 4.55 -6.00 3.99
C ARG A 64 3.18 -6.68 4.11
N ALA A 65 2.83 -7.20 5.29
CA ALA A 65 1.52 -7.80 5.52
C ALA A 65 0.39 -6.80 5.27
N LYS A 66 0.49 -5.59 5.82
CA LYS A 66 -0.49 -4.51 5.60
C LYS A 66 -0.59 -4.12 4.12
N ASN A 67 0.54 -3.97 3.43
CA ASN A 67 0.59 -3.63 2.00
C ASN A 67 0.02 -4.73 1.09
N ASP A 68 0.08 -6.00 1.52
CA ASP A 68 -0.57 -7.14 0.88
C ASP A 68 -2.01 -7.38 1.40
N LEU A 69 -2.58 -6.42 2.15
CA LEU A 69 -3.94 -6.47 2.72
C LEU A 69 -4.19 -7.70 3.60
N LEU A 70 -3.24 -8.01 4.48
CA LEU A 70 -3.35 -9.05 5.49
C LEU A 70 -3.54 -8.39 6.88
N PRO A 71 -4.78 -8.36 7.40
CA PRO A 71 -5.08 -7.95 8.77
C PRO A 71 -4.35 -8.82 9.80
N PRO A 72 -4.15 -8.33 11.04
CA PRO A 72 -3.40 -9.04 12.07
C PRO A 72 -4.00 -10.41 12.41
N GLU A 73 -5.33 -10.54 12.43
CA GLU A 73 -6.03 -11.79 12.74
C GLU A 73 -5.72 -12.87 11.69
N ILE A 74 -5.90 -12.52 10.40
CA ILE A 74 -5.62 -13.43 9.28
C ILE A 74 -4.14 -13.78 9.21
N PHE A 75 -3.25 -12.80 9.45
CA PHE A 75 -1.81 -13.06 9.46
C PHE A 75 -1.43 -14.02 10.60
N ALA A 76 -2.02 -13.85 11.78
CA ALA A 76 -1.80 -14.73 12.92
C ALA A 76 -2.27 -16.15 12.62
N GLU A 77 -3.50 -16.32 12.16
CA GLU A 77 -4.08 -17.63 11.78
C GLU A 77 -3.21 -18.36 10.75
N ARG A 78 -2.71 -17.64 9.74
CA ARG A 78 -1.94 -18.25 8.65
C ARG A 78 -0.52 -18.64 9.04
N TYR A 79 0.08 -17.95 10.00
CA TYR A 79 1.53 -18.01 10.21
C TYR A 79 1.98 -18.34 11.65
N ALA A 80 1.07 -18.44 12.62
CA ALA A 80 1.42 -18.74 14.01
C ALA A 80 2.08 -20.12 14.21
N GLU A 81 1.81 -21.08 13.32
CA GLU A 81 2.29 -22.47 13.44
C GLU A 81 3.19 -22.92 12.27
N VAL A 82 3.67 -21.97 11.45
CA VAL A 82 4.51 -22.33 10.30
C VAL A 82 5.89 -22.81 10.74
N VAL A 83 6.27 -24.00 10.27
CA VAL A 83 7.58 -24.62 10.54
C VAL A 83 8.66 -23.97 9.67
N GLY A 84 9.81 -23.64 10.27
CA GLY A 84 11.02 -23.22 9.57
C GLY A 84 11.21 -21.70 9.36
N ASP A 85 10.23 -20.86 9.67
CA ASP A 85 10.36 -19.39 9.64
C ASP A 85 10.01 -18.79 11.01
N HIS A 86 10.94 -18.89 11.96
CA HIS A 86 10.78 -18.38 13.32
C HIS A 86 10.43 -16.88 13.35
N PHE A 87 10.99 -16.08 12.43
CA PHE A 87 10.64 -14.66 12.33
C PHE A 87 9.17 -14.45 12.01
N ARG A 88 8.59 -15.28 11.15
CA ARG A 88 7.18 -15.18 10.77
C ARG A 88 6.26 -15.60 11.91
N VAL A 89 6.60 -16.66 12.64
CA VAL A 89 5.87 -17.09 13.84
C VAL A 89 5.88 -15.99 14.91
N VAL A 90 7.03 -15.37 15.16
CA VAL A 90 7.11 -14.24 16.10
C VAL A 90 6.31 -13.04 15.60
N THR A 91 6.41 -12.70 14.31
CA THR A 91 5.61 -11.62 13.72
C THR A 91 4.11 -11.89 13.88
N ALA A 92 3.66 -13.15 13.71
CA ALA A 92 2.27 -13.56 13.87
C ALA A 92 1.72 -13.35 15.28
N ARG A 93 2.60 -13.39 16.30
CA ARG A 93 2.22 -13.10 17.70
C ARG A 93 2.34 -11.61 18.03
N VAL A 94 3.33 -10.92 17.46
CA VAL A 94 3.58 -9.50 17.70
C VAL A 94 2.57 -8.61 17.00
N TYR A 95 2.15 -8.94 15.77
CA TYR A 95 1.33 -8.06 14.95
C TYR A 95 -0.05 -7.74 15.56
N PRO A 96 -0.84 -8.72 16.08
CA PRO A 96 -2.09 -8.40 16.77
C PRO A 96 -1.89 -7.47 17.96
N GLU A 97 -0.90 -7.74 18.82
CA GLU A 97 -0.60 -6.91 19.99
C GLU A 97 -0.13 -5.50 19.61
N TYR A 98 0.67 -5.39 18.55
CA TYR A 98 1.10 -4.11 17.98
C TYR A 98 -0.11 -3.29 17.51
N GLN A 99 -1.04 -3.90 16.76
CA GLN A 99 -2.23 -3.19 16.27
C GLN A 99 -3.15 -2.76 17.43
N GLN A 100 -3.34 -3.62 18.43
CA GLN A 100 -4.12 -3.30 19.61
C GLN A 100 -3.52 -2.14 20.42
N ARG A 101 -2.19 -2.03 20.49
CA ARG A 101 -1.54 -0.88 21.13
C ARG A 101 -1.68 0.41 20.33
N LEU A 102 -1.57 0.35 19.01
CA LEU A 102 -1.82 1.52 18.15
C LEU A 102 -3.22 2.09 18.41
N LEU A 103 -4.25 1.24 18.42
CA LEU A 103 -5.63 1.66 18.73
C LEU A 103 -5.74 2.29 20.13
N ARG A 104 -5.15 1.67 21.17
CA ARG A 104 -5.15 2.24 22.53
C ARG A 104 -4.46 3.59 22.63
N LEU A 105 -3.43 3.81 21.82
CA LEU A 105 -2.71 5.08 21.74
C LEU A 105 -3.41 6.09 20.83
N ASN A 106 -4.57 5.73 20.26
CA ASN A 106 -5.26 6.50 19.23
C ASN A 106 -4.28 6.87 18.11
N ALA A 107 -3.60 5.88 17.54
CA ALA A 107 -2.56 6.04 16.55
C ALA A 107 -2.75 5.08 15.37
N ALA A 108 -2.21 5.47 14.22
CA ALA A 108 -2.11 4.65 13.01
C ALA A 108 -0.71 4.82 12.42
N ASP A 109 -0.14 3.77 11.85
CA ASP A 109 1.07 3.93 11.03
C ASP A 109 0.73 4.25 9.56
N PHE A 110 1.76 4.44 8.72
CA PHE A 110 1.55 4.79 7.31
C PHE A 110 0.77 3.73 6.54
N ASP A 111 1.01 2.45 6.82
CA ASP A 111 0.36 1.35 6.10
C ASP A 111 -1.09 1.16 6.59
N ASP A 112 -1.38 1.44 7.86
CA ASP A 112 -2.75 1.49 8.41
C ASP A 112 -3.63 2.47 7.66
N LEU A 113 -3.08 3.62 7.23
CA LEU A 113 -3.85 4.60 6.47
C LEU A 113 -4.44 3.96 5.21
N LEU A 114 -3.67 3.12 4.53
CA LEU A 114 -4.13 2.44 3.33
C LEU A 114 -5.09 1.29 3.67
N LEU A 115 -4.70 0.43 4.62
CA LEU A 115 -5.47 -0.75 5.01
C LEU A 115 -6.87 -0.37 5.50
N HIS A 116 -6.97 0.57 6.44
CA HIS A 116 -8.25 1.03 6.98
C HIS A 116 -9.15 1.65 5.91
N VAL A 117 -8.59 2.41 4.95
CA VAL A 117 -9.39 2.98 3.87
C VAL A 117 -9.87 1.89 2.91
N VAL A 118 -9.04 0.89 2.59
CA VAL A 118 -9.49 -0.25 1.78
C VAL A 118 -10.65 -0.98 2.47
N ASP A 119 -10.55 -1.22 3.77
CA ASP A 119 -11.61 -1.89 4.53
C ASP A 119 -12.89 -1.05 4.53
N LEU A 120 -12.80 0.26 4.80
CA LEU A 120 -13.96 1.17 4.75
C LEU A 120 -14.62 1.21 3.37
N LEU A 121 -13.83 1.25 2.29
CA LEU A 121 -14.36 1.25 0.92
C LEU A 121 -15.05 -0.07 0.56
N ARG A 122 -14.66 -1.18 1.19
CA ARG A 122 -15.29 -2.49 1.00
C ARG A 122 -16.57 -2.66 1.81
N THR A 123 -16.65 -2.05 2.99
CA THR A 123 -17.76 -2.29 3.93
C THR A 123 -18.79 -1.16 4.00
N SER A 124 -18.45 0.06 3.56
CA SER A 124 -19.32 1.23 3.64
C SER A 124 -19.78 1.71 2.26
N ASP A 125 -20.98 1.31 1.86
CA ASP A 125 -21.63 1.80 0.64
C ASP A 125 -21.89 3.31 0.69
N GLU A 126 -22.14 3.87 1.88
CA GLU A 126 -22.36 5.30 2.07
C GLU A 126 -21.10 6.10 1.71
N LEU A 127 -19.96 5.71 2.28
CA LEU A 127 -18.68 6.32 1.98
C LEU A 127 -18.36 6.21 0.48
N ARG A 128 -18.56 5.02 -0.09
CA ARG A 128 -18.29 4.77 -1.50
C ARG A 128 -19.12 5.70 -2.40
N ARG A 129 -20.42 5.85 -2.15
CA ARG A 129 -21.29 6.79 -2.87
C ARG A 129 -20.84 8.24 -2.71
N GLU A 130 -20.49 8.67 -1.50
CA GLU A 130 -19.98 10.04 -1.26
C GLU A 130 -18.73 10.31 -2.10
N LEU A 131 -17.81 9.34 -2.17
CA LEU A 131 -16.57 9.48 -2.92
C LEU A 131 -16.78 9.42 -4.43
N ASP A 132 -17.66 8.54 -4.92
CA ASP A 132 -17.99 8.45 -6.35
C ASP A 132 -18.64 9.77 -6.84
N GLU A 133 -19.56 10.35 -6.07
CA GLU A 133 -20.17 11.65 -6.38
C GLU A 133 -19.15 12.80 -6.36
N ARG A 134 -18.23 12.78 -5.39
CA ARG A 134 -17.23 13.84 -5.21
C ARG A 134 -16.08 13.74 -6.22
N TYR A 135 -15.61 12.54 -6.54
CA TYR A 135 -14.41 12.26 -7.33
C TYR A 135 -14.76 11.59 -8.66
N ARG A 136 -15.49 12.34 -9.48
CA ARG A 136 -15.99 11.85 -10.77
C ARG A 136 -14.91 11.54 -11.82
N TYR A 137 -13.69 12.03 -11.63
CA TYR A 137 -12.52 11.77 -12.49
C TYR A 137 -11.31 11.53 -11.59
N ILE A 138 -10.62 10.42 -11.81
CA ILE A 138 -9.48 10.00 -10.99
C ILE A 138 -8.26 9.90 -11.88
N LEU A 139 -7.20 10.58 -11.48
CA LEU A 139 -5.91 10.55 -12.15
C LEU A 139 -4.86 10.00 -11.18
N VAL A 140 -4.14 8.96 -11.60
CA VAL A 140 -3.09 8.34 -10.81
C VAL A 140 -1.79 8.35 -11.60
N ASP A 141 -0.77 9.01 -11.07
CA ASP A 141 0.57 9.04 -11.65
C ASP A 141 1.47 7.97 -11.01
N GLU A 142 2.57 7.62 -11.68
CA GLU A 142 3.53 6.59 -11.26
C GLU A 142 2.87 5.24 -10.89
N TYR A 143 1.90 4.82 -11.71
CA TYR A 143 1.05 3.66 -11.41
C TYR A 143 1.82 2.33 -11.33
N GLN A 144 2.98 2.23 -11.99
CA GLN A 144 3.86 1.05 -11.95
C GLN A 144 4.41 0.75 -10.54
N ASP A 145 4.42 1.75 -9.65
CA ASP A 145 4.96 1.63 -8.30
C ASP A 145 3.87 1.43 -7.23
N THR A 146 2.63 1.21 -7.65
CA THR A 146 1.52 0.95 -6.73
C THR A 146 1.63 -0.43 -6.08
N ASN A 147 1.32 -0.50 -4.78
CA ASN A 147 1.12 -1.76 -4.08
C ASN A 147 -0.34 -2.24 -4.17
N LEU A 148 -0.64 -3.42 -3.60
CA LEU A 148 -1.98 -3.99 -3.67
C LEU A 148 -3.03 -3.11 -2.96
N ALA A 149 -2.69 -2.54 -1.80
CA ALA A 149 -3.61 -1.66 -1.07
C ALA A 149 -3.97 -0.40 -1.89
N GLN A 150 -2.98 0.27 -2.48
CA GLN A 150 -3.20 1.43 -3.34
C GLN A 150 -4.03 1.09 -4.57
N TYR A 151 -3.73 -0.04 -5.22
CA TYR A 151 -4.53 -0.55 -6.33
C TYR A 151 -5.99 -0.75 -5.94
N GLN A 152 -6.25 -1.39 -4.79
CA GLN A 152 -7.62 -1.62 -4.31
C GLN A 152 -8.37 -0.32 -4.01
N ILE A 153 -7.68 0.71 -3.49
CA ILE A 153 -8.27 2.04 -3.30
C ILE A 153 -8.67 2.63 -4.65
N VAL A 154 -7.78 2.61 -5.65
CA VAL A 154 -8.07 3.16 -6.98
C VAL A 154 -9.26 2.46 -7.62
N VAL A 155 -9.27 1.12 -7.61
CA VAL A 155 -10.37 0.32 -8.17
C VAL A 155 -11.69 0.64 -7.47
N ALA A 156 -11.70 0.72 -6.14
CA ALA A 156 -12.91 0.99 -5.37
C ALA A 156 -13.50 2.38 -5.63
N LEU A 157 -12.64 3.38 -5.90
CA LEU A 157 -13.06 4.75 -6.22
C LEU A 157 -13.59 4.91 -7.66
N SER A 158 -13.41 3.92 -8.54
CA SER A 158 -13.78 4.00 -9.96
C SER A 158 -14.81 2.96 -10.38
N GLN A 159 -15.64 2.45 -9.46
CA GLN A 159 -16.58 1.38 -9.76
C GLN A 159 -17.88 1.84 -10.43
N ILE A 160 -18.49 2.95 -9.96
CA ILE A 160 -19.76 3.45 -10.54
C ILE A 160 -19.51 4.25 -11.81
N GLU A 161 -18.57 5.20 -11.73
CA GLU A 161 -18.18 6.07 -12.85
C GLU A 161 -16.71 5.76 -13.18
N PRO A 162 -16.41 4.90 -14.16
CA PRO A 162 -15.06 4.38 -14.42
C PRO A 162 -14.17 5.39 -15.17
N ASN A 163 -14.19 6.66 -14.76
CA ASN A 163 -13.37 7.74 -15.30
C ASN A 163 -11.98 7.75 -14.66
N LEU A 164 -11.30 6.61 -14.73
CA LEU A 164 -9.96 6.42 -14.23
C LEU A 164 -8.94 6.60 -15.35
N CYS A 165 -7.97 7.48 -15.13
CA CYS A 165 -6.80 7.65 -15.97
C CYS A 165 -5.54 7.35 -15.13
N VAL A 166 -4.75 6.37 -15.55
CA VAL A 166 -3.47 6.06 -14.92
C VAL A 166 -2.32 6.34 -15.88
N THR A 167 -1.23 6.89 -15.36
CA THR A 167 0.03 7.09 -16.08
C THR A 167 1.13 6.31 -15.38
N GLY A 168 2.03 5.72 -16.16
CA GLY A 168 3.17 5.00 -15.62
C GLY A 168 4.02 4.37 -16.71
N ASP A 169 5.23 3.99 -16.34
CA ASP A 169 6.18 3.32 -17.21
C ASP A 169 6.63 2.00 -16.55
N PRO A 170 6.23 0.83 -17.07
CA PRO A 170 6.63 -0.47 -16.52
C PRO A 170 8.15 -0.64 -16.40
N ASP A 171 8.93 -0.02 -17.29
CA ASP A 171 10.39 -0.09 -17.29
C ASP A 171 11.03 0.79 -16.17
N GLN A 172 10.23 1.61 -15.48
CA GLN A 172 10.65 2.48 -14.37
C GLN A 172 10.19 2.00 -12.98
N SER A 173 9.61 0.80 -12.87
CA SER A 173 9.22 0.25 -11.55
C SER A 173 10.45 -0.12 -10.72
N ILE A 174 10.71 0.64 -9.65
CA ILE A 174 11.89 0.49 -8.78
C ILE A 174 11.53 0.27 -7.31
N TYR A 175 10.25 0.31 -6.94
CA TYR A 175 9.79 0.16 -5.56
C TYR A 175 9.31 -1.26 -5.21
N GLY A 176 9.71 -2.29 -5.96
CA GLY A 176 9.35 -3.69 -5.69
C GLY A 176 9.71 -4.16 -4.27
N TRP A 177 10.80 -3.65 -3.70
CA TRP A 177 11.22 -3.94 -2.31
C TRP A 177 10.26 -3.35 -1.25
N ARG A 178 9.43 -2.37 -1.61
CA ARG A 178 8.34 -1.79 -0.79
C ARG A 178 6.98 -2.41 -1.09
N GLY A 179 6.92 -3.46 -1.90
CA GLY A 179 5.69 -4.16 -2.24
C GLY A 179 4.95 -3.62 -3.47
N ALA A 180 5.57 -2.75 -4.27
CA ALA A 180 5.03 -2.39 -5.57
C ALA A 180 4.81 -3.65 -6.42
N LYS A 181 3.67 -3.72 -7.11
CA LYS A 181 3.27 -4.85 -7.95
C LYS A 181 3.25 -4.37 -9.40
N LEU A 182 4.31 -4.67 -10.15
CA LEU A 182 4.39 -4.37 -11.58
C LEU A 182 3.19 -4.91 -12.37
N ASP A 183 2.63 -6.04 -11.92
CA ASP A 183 1.43 -6.63 -12.52
C ASP A 183 0.22 -5.67 -12.56
N ASN A 184 0.12 -4.70 -11.64
CA ASN A 184 -0.98 -3.74 -11.60
C ASN A 184 -1.08 -2.94 -12.90
N ILE A 185 0.03 -2.41 -13.41
CA ILE A 185 0.05 -1.66 -14.67
C ILE A 185 -0.01 -2.58 -15.89
N LEU A 186 0.60 -3.77 -15.81
CA LEU A 186 0.60 -4.73 -16.92
C LEU A 186 -0.82 -5.26 -17.20
N ARG A 187 -1.61 -5.49 -16.15
CA ARG A 187 -2.96 -6.07 -16.21
C ARG A 187 -4.08 -5.05 -16.31
N PHE A 188 -3.78 -3.75 -16.37
CA PHE A 188 -4.78 -2.69 -16.37
C PHE A 188 -5.88 -2.89 -17.43
N GLU A 189 -5.53 -3.28 -18.65
CA GLU A 189 -6.49 -3.53 -19.74
C GLU A 189 -7.40 -4.75 -19.49
N ALA A 190 -6.93 -5.73 -18.69
CA ALA A 190 -7.72 -6.88 -18.30
C ALA A 190 -8.70 -6.53 -17.17
N ASP A 191 -8.26 -5.69 -16.23
CA ASP A 191 -9.06 -5.25 -15.08
C ASP A 191 -10.10 -4.19 -15.49
N PHE A 192 -9.81 -3.38 -16.52
CA PHE A 192 -10.70 -2.36 -17.08
C PHE A 192 -10.95 -2.60 -18.58
N PRO A 193 -11.85 -3.55 -18.93
CA PRO A 193 -12.21 -3.79 -20.33
C PRO A 193 -12.75 -2.52 -20.99
N GLY A 194 -12.15 -2.12 -22.11
CA GLY A 194 -12.49 -0.87 -22.81
C GLY A 194 -11.59 0.32 -22.46
N ALA A 195 -10.57 0.13 -21.60
CA ALA A 195 -9.53 1.13 -21.39
C ALA A 195 -8.86 1.52 -22.71
N LYS A 196 -8.71 2.83 -22.93
CA LYS A 196 -7.95 3.37 -24.06
C LYS A 196 -6.48 3.49 -23.67
N VAL A 197 -5.61 2.76 -24.37
CA VAL A 197 -4.16 2.90 -24.20
C VAL A 197 -3.61 3.98 -25.12
N VAL A 198 -2.83 4.90 -24.56
CA VAL A 198 -2.11 5.94 -25.31
C VAL A 198 -0.62 5.80 -24.96
N ARG A 199 0.22 5.53 -25.96
CA ARG A 199 1.68 5.44 -25.82
C ARG A 199 2.32 6.78 -26.16
N LEU A 200 3.20 7.25 -25.29
CA LEU A 200 3.99 8.47 -25.50
C LEU A 200 5.43 8.09 -25.81
N GLU A 201 5.74 7.93 -27.09
CA GLU A 201 7.02 7.35 -27.54
C GLU A 201 8.08 8.42 -27.88
N GLN A 202 7.67 9.68 -27.96
CA GLN A 202 8.57 10.79 -28.22
C GLN A 202 9.16 11.31 -26.90
N ASN A 203 10.48 11.22 -26.76
CA ASN A 203 11.19 11.79 -25.63
C ASN A 203 11.55 13.27 -25.87
N PHE A 204 11.21 14.13 -24.92
CA PHE A 204 11.51 15.57 -24.97
C PHE A 204 12.58 16.00 -23.96
N ARG A 205 13.18 15.06 -23.21
CA ARG A 205 14.12 15.33 -22.11
C ARG A 205 15.59 15.13 -22.50
N SER A 206 15.87 14.07 -23.26
CA SER A 206 17.22 13.54 -23.47
C SER A 206 17.59 13.52 -24.95
N THR A 207 18.88 13.60 -25.25
CA THR A 207 19.39 13.50 -26.63
C THR A 207 19.35 12.06 -27.14
N GLN A 208 19.40 11.88 -28.46
CA GLN A 208 19.38 10.55 -29.08
C GLN A 208 20.52 9.63 -28.59
N ALA A 209 21.68 10.19 -28.22
CA ALA A 209 22.78 9.40 -27.69
C ALA A 209 22.45 8.75 -26.35
N ILE A 210 21.80 9.50 -25.45
CA ILE A 210 21.36 8.99 -24.14
C ILE A 210 20.26 7.95 -24.31
N LEU A 211 19.27 8.22 -25.19
CA LEU A 211 18.16 7.30 -25.44
C LEU A 211 18.64 5.94 -25.96
N ARG A 212 19.57 5.93 -26.93
CA ARG A 212 20.14 4.68 -27.43
C ARG A 212 20.82 3.84 -26.35
N SER A 213 21.49 4.49 -25.39
CA SER A 213 22.11 3.78 -24.27
C SER A 213 21.06 3.21 -23.32
N ALA A 214 20.00 3.97 -23.00
CA ALA A 214 18.90 3.50 -22.18
C ALA A 214 18.15 2.32 -22.84
N ASP A 215 17.82 2.44 -24.13
CA ASP A 215 17.13 1.42 -24.92
C ASP A 215 17.95 0.11 -24.99
N ARG A 216 19.26 0.24 -25.17
CA ARG A 216 20.16 -0.92 -25.19
C ARG A 216 20.27 -1.58 -23.81
N LEU A 217 20.21 -0.82 -22.73
CA LEU A 217 20.24 -1.38 -21.39
C LEU A 217 18.96 -2.16 -21.12
N ILE A 218 17.80 -1.52 -21.30
CA ILE A 218 16.49 -2.08 -20.94
C ILE A 218 16.12 -3.31 -21.78
N SER A 219 16.66 -3.45 -23.00
CA SER A 219 16.42 -4.63 -23.84
C SER A 219 16.92 -5.95 -23.26
N HIS A 220 17.76 -5.93 -22.22
CA HIS A 220 18.19 -7.13 -21.52
C HIS A 220 17.14 -7.66 -20.53
N ASN A 221 16.11 -6.88 -20.17
CA ASN A 221 15.03 -7.32 -19.30
C ASN A 221 14.11 -8.30 -20.03
N ARG A 222 13.81 -9.44 -19.37
CA ARG A 222 12.99 -10.52 -19.96
C ARG A 222 11.48 -10.37 -19.72
N TRP A 223 11.08 -9.65 -18.67
CA TRP A 223 9.68 -9.50 -18.26
C TRP A 223 9.26 -8.05 -18.46
N ARG A 224 8.86 -7.70 -19.69
CA ARG A 224 8.48 -6.33 -20.08
C ARG A 224 7.25 -6.33 -20.99
N LYS A 225 6.49 -5.22 -20.99
CA LYS A 225 5.45 -4.96 -21.99
C LYS A 225 6.12 -4.28 -23.20
N ALA A 226 5.90 -4.83 -24.39
CA ALA A 226 6.44 -4.27 -25.64
C ALA A 226 5.59 -3.11 -26.16
#